data_AF-A0A183M3K5-F1
#
_entry.id   AF-A0A183M3K5-F1
#
_cell.length_a   1.000
_cell.length_b   1.000
_cell.length_c   1.000
_cell.angle_alpha   90.00
_cell.angle_beta   90.00
_cell.angle_gamma   90.00
#
_symmetry.space_group_name_H-M   'P 1'
#
loop_
_entity.id
_entity.type
_entity.pdbx_description
1 polymer ?
#
loop_
_entity_poly.entity_id
_entity_poly.type
_entity_poly.pdbx_seq_one_letter_code
_entity_poly.pdbx_strand_id
1 'polypeptide(L)'
;MKRQWKWIGHTLRKSSNCIRRQGLTWNPEGKCKRGRPENTLRRIIETDMKTMNNNWKELERIAQDRVGWRMLVSGLWSFTRSNRRK
;
A
#
# COMPACT_ATOMS: atom_id res chain seq x y z
N MET A 1 6.38 -7.81 1.53
CA MET A 1 5.38 -7.44 0.52
C MET A 1 4.04 -8.15 0.69
N LYS A 2 3.87 -9.47 0.43
CA LYS A 2 2.53 -10.13 0.48
C LYS A 2 1.77 -9.97 1.81
N ARG A 3 2.46 -10.02 2.97
CA ARG A 3 1.85 -9.79 4.29
C ARG A 3 1.47 -8.32 4.52
N GLN A 4 2.27 -7.38 4.02
CA GLN A 4 2.00 -5.94 4.10
C GLN A 4 0.80 -5.56 3.22
N TRP A 5 0.73 -6.04 1.98
CA TRP A 5 -0.42 -5.83 1.09
C TRP A 5 -1.69 -6.51 1.60
N LYS A 6 -1.59 -7.71 2.22
CA LYS A 6 -2.74 -8.28 2.94
C LYS A 6 -3.23 -7.39 4.09
N TRP A 7 -2.31 -6.79 4.85
CA TRP A 7 -2.64 -5.86 5.92
C TRP A 7 -3.26 -4.56 5.39
N ILE A 8 -2.67 -3.95 4.37
CA ILE A 8 -3.19 -2.75 3.69
C ILE A 8 -4.61 -2.99 3.18
N GLY A 9 -4.85 -4.09 2.47
CA GLY A 9 -6.20 -4.43 1.99
C GLY A 9 -7.19 -4.70 3.12
N HIS A 10 -6.73 -5.18 4.29
CA HIS A 10 -7.58 -5.30 5.47
C HIS A 10 -7.92 -3.91 6.05
N THR A 11 -6.95 -3.01 6.11
CA THR A 11 -7.12 -1.65 6.63
C THR A 11 -7.96 -0.77 5.71
N LEU A 12 -7.80 -0.89 4.39
CA LEU A 12 -8.58 -0.14 3.38
C LEU A 12 -10.04 -0.59 3.32
N ARG A 13 -10.34 -1.84 3.68
CA ARG A 13 -11.71 -2.35 3.81
C ARG A 13 -12.43 -1.87 5.08
N LYS A 14 -11.73 -1.28 6.04
CA LYS A 14 -12.37 -0.65 7.21
C LYS A 14 -12.98 0.68 6.79
N SER A 15 -13.94 1.17 7.56
CA SER A 15 -14.58 2.47 7.31
C SER A 15 -13.55 3.60 7.23
N SER A 16 -13.86 4.64 6.46
CA SER A 16 -13.04 5.84 6.30
C SER A 16 -12.68 6.51 7.63
N ASN A 17 -13.57 6.41 8.62
CA ASN A 17 -13.39 6.96 9.97
C ASN A 17 -12.44 6.13 10.85
N CYS A 18 -11.93 4.99 10.36
CA CYS A 18 -11.01 4.18 11.15
C CYS A 18 -9.66 4.89 11.31
N ILE A 19 -9.23 5.12 12.55
CA ILE A 19 -7.94 5.73 12.93
C ILE A 19 -6.76 5.06 12.19
N ARG A 20 -6.84 3.74 12.00
CA ARG A 20 -5.82 2.94 11.30
C ARG A 20 -5.77 3.22 9.80
N ARG A 21 -6.90 3.59 9.19
CA ARG A 21 -7.02 3.98 7.76
C ARG A 21 -6.61 5.44 7.55
N GLN A 22 -6.97 6.31 8.48
CA GLN A 22 -6.48 7.68 8.51
C GLN A 22 -4.95 7.70 8.65
N GLY A 23 -4.36 6.87 9.51
CA GLY A 23 -2.90 6.75 9.66
C GLY A 23 -2.15 6.27 8.40
N LEU A 24 -2.81 5.60 7.46
CA LEU A 24 -2.22 5.29 6.15
C LEU A 24 -2.12 6.54 5.26
N THR A 25 -3.17 7.37 5.27
CA THR A 25 -3.32 8.57 4.44
C THR A 25 -2.69 9.81 5.09
N TRP A 26 -2.45 9.78 6.40
CA TRP A 26 -1.96 10.90 7.21
C TRP A 26 -0.58 11.39 6.78
N ASN A 27 -0.52 12.50 6.06
CA ASN A 27 0.72 13.22 5.79
C ASN A 27 1.02 14.14 6.98
N PRO A 28 2.06 13.88 7.80
CA PRO A 28 2.44 14.84 8.82
C PRO A 28 3.01 16.08 8.13
N GLU A 29 2.21 17.15 8.03
CA GLU A 29 2.67 18.48 7.66
C GLU A 29 3.62 18.99 8.75
N GLY A 30 4.89 18.59 8.65
CA GLY A 30 5.92 18.97 9.59
C GLY A 30 7.27 18.40 9.19
N LYS A 31 8.34 19.19 9.37
CA LYS A 31 9.70 18.69 9.19
C LYS A 31 9.96 17.59 10.20
N CYS A 32 9.93 16.33 9.77
CA CYS A 32 10.33 15.21 10.60
C CYS A 32 11.79 15.41 11.04
N LYS A 33 12.10 15.12 12.31
CA LYS A 33 13.48 15.24 12.83
C LYS A 33 14.43 14.48 11.90
N ARG A 34 15.45 15.15 11.39
CA ARG A 34 16.51 14.61 10.51
C ARG A 34 17.09 13.36 11.20
N GLY A 35 16.83 12.18 10.65
CA GLY A 35 17.25 10.90 11.24
C GLY A 35 16.13 9.93 11.65
N ARG A 36 14.86 10.36 11.72
CA ARG A 36 13.74 9.41 11.87
C ARG A 36 13.44 8.79 10.50
N PRO A 37 13.49 7.45 10.35
CA PRO A 37 13.15 6.83 9.07
C PRO A 37 11.70 7.19 8.75
N GLU A 38 11.52 7.92 7.65
CA GLU A 38 10.25 8.10 6.98
C GLU A 38 9.65 6.70 6.81
N ASN A 39 8.52 6.47 7.45
CA ASN A 39 7.92 5.14 7.63
C ASN A 39 8.07 4.24 6.40
N THR A 40 8.87 3.19 6.52
CA THR A 40 9.22 2.23 5.46
C THR A 40 8.00 1.72 4.69
N LEU A 41 6.86 1.61 5.37
CA LEU A 41 5.60 1.17 4.77
C LEU A 41 5.02 2.15 3.76
N ARG A 42 5.10 3.47 3.97
CA ARG A 42 4.60 4.42 2.97
C ARG A 42 5.45 4.42 1.73
N ARG A 43 6.78 4.49 1.87
CA ARG A 43 7.70 4.45 0.71
C ARG A 43 7.46 3.19 -0.12
N ILE A 44 7.31 2.03 0.52
CA ILE A 44 7.00 0.78 -0.19
C ILE A 44 5.66 0.89 -0.91
N ILE A 45 4.60 1.39 -0.26
CA ILE A 45 3.29 1.57 -0.90
C ILE A 45 3.39 2.53 -2.08
N GLU A 46 4.08 3.64 -1.91
CA GLU A 46 4.23 4.69 -2.92
C GLU A 46 5.06 4.21 -4.11
N THR A 47 6.14 3.46 -3.87
CA THR A 47 6.93 2.83 -4.94
C THR A 47 6.14 1.77 -5.67
N ASP A 48 5.43 0.91 -4.94
CA ASP A 48 4.62 -0.15 -5.54
C ASP A 48 3.43 0.46 -6.33
N MET A 49 2.78 1.51 -5.81
CA MET A 49 1.72 2.23 -6.53
C MET A 49 2.24 2.92 -7.78
N LYS A 50 3.42 3.57 -7.71
CA LYS A 50 4.08 4.14 -8.89
C LYS A 50 4.34 3.09 -9.97
N THR A 51 4.74 1.88 -9.57
CA THR A 51 4.95 0.79 -10.55
C THR A 51 3.66 0.27 -11.18
N MET A 52 2.52 0.45 -10.52
CA MET A 52 1.22 0.01 -11.03
C MET A 52 0.44 1.11 -11.76
N ASN A 53 0.95 2.35 -11.80
CA ASN A 53 0.28 3.52 -12.37
C ASN A 53 -1.19 3.69 -11.90
N ASN A 54 -1.50 3.25 -10.68
CA ASN A 54 -2.85 3.25 -10.13
C ASN A 54 -3.00 4.37 -9.10
N ASN A 55 -4.14 5.03 -9.13
CA ASN A 55 -4.45 6.09 -8.17
C ASN A 55 -5.00 5.52 -6.85
N TRP A 56 -4.90 6.26 -5.74
CA TRP A 56 -5.39 5.84 -4.41
C TRP A 56 -6.89 5.49 -4.42
N LYS A 57 -7.70 6.25 -5.16
CA LYS A 57 -9.14 5.99 -5.33
C LYS A 57 -9.42 4.63 -5.99
N GLU A 58 -8.58 4.25 -6.95
CA GLU A 58 -8.74 3.01 -7.69
C GLU A 58 -8.27 1.81 -6.85
N LEU A 59 -7.18 2.00 -6.12
CA LEU A 59 -6.70 1.05 -5.11
C LEU A 59 -7.77 0.77 -4.05
N GLU A 60 -8.50 1.80 -3.61
CA GLU A 60 -9.60 1.67 -2.67
C GLU A 60 -10.77 0.86 -3.25
N ARG A 61 -11.17 1.13 -4.50
CA ARG A 61 -12.21 0.35 -5.19
C ARG A 61 -11.81 -1.12 -5.33
N ILE A 62 -10.56 -1.38 -5.74
CA ILE A 62 -10.03 -2.73 -5.88
C ILE A 62 -9.87 -3.41 -4.50
N ALA A 63 -9.58 -2.67 -3.44
CA ALA A 63 -9.51 -3.24 -2.09
C ALA A 63 -10.87 -3.70 -1.57
N GLN A 64 -11.96 -3.05 -2.00
CA GLN A 64 -13.32 -3.48 -1.70
C GLN A 64 -13.68 -4.77 -2.45
N ASP A 65 -13.25 -4.90 -3.71
CA ASP A 65 -13.35 -6.16 -4.46
C ASP A 65 -12.33 -7.20 -3.98
N ARG A 66 -12.80 -8.25 -3.30
CA ARG A 66 -11.93 -9.30 -2.78
C ARG A 66 -11.17 -10.06 -3.87
N VAL A 67 -11.77 -10.21 -5.05
CA VAL A 67 -11.20 -10.99 -6.16
C VAL A 67 -10.15 -10.14 -6.88
N GLY A 68 -10.49 -8.90 -7.24
CA GLY A 68 -9.57 -7.91 -7.79
C GLY A 68 -8.36 -7.67 -6.88
N TRP A 69 -8.56 -7.55 -5.56
CA TRP A 69 -7.46 -7.43 -4.61
C TRP A 69 -6.51 -8.64 -4.64
N ARG A 70 -7.06 -9.85 -4.72
CA ARG A 70 -6.26 -11.09 -4.77
C ARG A 70 -5.45 -11.17 -6.06
N MET A 71 -6.01 -10.78 -7.20
CA MET A 71 -5.30 -10.71 -8.48
C MET A 71 -4.16 -9.70 -8.42
N LEU A 72 -4.44 -8.49 -7.91
CA LEU A 72 -3.47 -7.39 -7.79
C LEU A 72 -2.27 -7.80 -6.93
N VAL A 73 -2.52 -8.34 -5.73
CA VAL A 73 -1.46 -8.80 -4.82
C VAL A 73 -0.66 -9.97 -5.39
N SER A 74 -1.30 -10.84 -6.19
CA SER A 74 -0.63 -11.99 -6.81
C SER A 74 0.24 -11.57 -7.99
N GLY A 75 -0.23 -10.63 -8.83
CA GLY A 75 0.55 -10.03 -9.91
C GLY A 75 1.78 -9.28 -9.40
N LEU A 76 1.61 -8.49 -8.32
CA LEU A 76 2.71 -7.80 -7.65
C LEU A 76 3.78 -8.76 -7.11
N TRP A 77 3.35 -9.93 -6.59
CA TRP A 77 4.26 -10.97 -6.12
C TRP A 77 5.06 -11.60 -7.27
N SER A 78 4.44 -11.85 -8.41
CA SER A 78 5.13 -12.40 -9.58
C SER A 78 6.18 -11.43 -10.13
N PHE A 79 5.86 -10.13 -10.22
CA PHE A 79 6.78 -9.09 -10.69
C PHE A 79 7.99 -8.91 -9.76
N THR A 80 7.75 -8.82 -8.45
CA THR A 80 8.82 -8.65 -7.45
C THR A 80 9.68 -9.89 -7.25
N ARG A 81 9.15 -11.09 -7.51
CA ARG A 81 9.91 -12.36 -7.43
C ARG A 81 10.83 -12.55 -8.63
N SER A 82 10.42 -12.13 -9.82
CA SER A 82 11.25 -12.21 -11.04
C SER A 82 12.48 -11.30 -10.97
N ASN A 83 12.36 -10.11 -10.38
CA ASN A 83 13.47 -9.17 -10.21
C ASN A 83 14.53 -9.58 -9.16
N ARG A 84 14.28 -10.61 -8.34
CA ARG A 84 15.28 -11.16 -7.40
C ARG A 84 16.14 -12.28 -7.98
N ARG A 85 15.83 -12.74 -9.20
CA ARG A 85 16.55 -13.83 -9.88
C ARG A 85 17.47 -13.32 -11.00
N LYS A 86 17.80 -12.03 -11.00
CA LYS A 86 18.78 -11.43 -11.90
C LYS A 86 19.88 -10.77 -11.10
#